data_AF-A0A7S0E633-F1
#
_entry.id   AF-A0A7S0E633-F1
#
_cell.length_a   1.000
_cell.length_b   1.000
_cell.length_c   1.000
_cell.angle_alpha   90.00
_cell.angle_beta   90.00
_cell.angle_gamma   90.00
#
_symmetry.space_group_name_H-M   'P 1'
#
loop_
_entity.id
_entity.type
_entity.pdbx_description
1 polymer ?
#
loop_
_entity_poly.entity_id
_entity_poly.type
_entity_poly.pdbx_seq_one_letter_code
_entity_poly.pdbx_strand_id
1 'polypeptide(L)'
;SSASKNALASSQSAPASSIDQASAAPASSAAADVDPMDFFDPVEILSKLPNGWCEKVLAAPKWQEKKELIDGLIELASAPKLASGDYFEVVKTLKRLANDSMVVVVSTAVIAVGLLARGLRKEFS
;
A
#
# COMPACT_ATOMS: atom_id res chain seq x y z
N SER A 1 -53.76 18.04 -10.65
CA SER A 1 -54.24 19.30 -10.07
C SER A 1 -53.28 19.71 -8.97
N SER A 2 -52.32 20.58 -9.28
CA SER A 2 -52.28 21.99 -8.84
C SER A 2 -51.64 22.11 -7.44
N ALA A 3 -50.32 22.31 -7.37
CA ALA A 3 -49.63 23.61 -7.31
C ALA A 3 -49.66 24.23 -5.89
N SER A 4 -48.60 23.98 -5.11
CA SER A 4 -48.30 24.75 -3.90
C SER A 4 -47.43 25.95 -4.25
N LYS A 5 -47.89 27.10 -3.77
CA LYS A 5 -47.62 28.44 -4.27
C LYS A 5 -46.36 29.05 -3.66
N ASN A 6 -45.60 29.73 -4.51
CA ASN A 6 -44.55 30.69 -4.20
C ASN A 6 -45.10 31.88 -3.38
N ALA A 7 -44.32 32.39 -2.43
CA ALA A 7 -44.42 33.75 -1.92
C ALA A 7 -43.01 34.37 -1.79
N LEU A 8 -42.85 35.56 -2.35
CA LEU A 8 -41.61 36.32 -2.56
C LEU A 8 -41.79 37.70 -1.90
N ALA A 9 -40.82 38.19 -1.11
CA ALA A 9 -40.53 39.61 -0.83
C ALA A 9 -39.38 39.70 0.22
N SER A 10 -38.12 39.95 -0.18
CA SER A 10 -37.44 41.26 -0.38
C SER A 10 -37.18 42.08 0.90
N SER A 11 -35.90 42.22 1.29
CA SER A 11 -35.26 43.52 1.60
C SER A 11 -33.74 43.38 1.83
N GLN A 12 -33.02 44.40 1.35
CA GLN A 12 -31.58 44.52 1.10
C GLN A 12 -30.75 44.86 2.35
N SER A 13 -29.44 44.58 2.30
CA SER A 13 -28.39 45.61 2.44
C SER A 13 -27.00 45.02 2.19
N ALA A 14 -26.29 45.59 1.20
CA ALA A 14 -24.84 45.52 1.09
C ALA A 14 -24.21 46.58 2.00
N PRO A 15 -22.92 46.44 2.34
CA PRO A 15 -21.98 47.36 1.70
C PRO A 15 -20.71 46.68 1.18
N ALA A 16 -20.21 47.25 0.09
CA ALA A 16 -18.86 47.04 -0.41
C ALA A 16 -17.89 47.99 0.33
N SER A 17 -16.68 47.54 0.66
CA SER A 17 -15.40 48.15 0.22
C SER A 17 -14.21 47.63 1.03
N SER A 18 -13.22 47.12 0.28
CA SER A 18 -11.77 47.27 0.41
C SER A 18 -11.09 47.05 1.76
N ILE A 19 -10.14 46.10 1.84
CA ILE A 19 -8.68 46.39 1.91
C ILE A 19 -7.89 45.22 1.29
N ASP A 20 -6.97 45.57 0.41
CA ASP A 20 -5.93 44.75 -0.21
C ASP A 20 -4.80 44.42 0.78
N GLN A 21 -4.17 43.25 0.58
CA GLN A 21 -2.77 42.95 0.89
C GLN A 21 -2.29 42.89 2.35
N ALA A 22 -1.96 41.67 2.80
CA ALA A 22 -0.61 41.35 3.26
C ALA A 22 -0.41 39.83 3.29
N SER A 23 0.36 39.35 2.32
CA SER A 23 1.05 38.07 2.34
C SER A 23 1.83 37.90 3.64
N ALA A 24 1.48 36.89 4.42
CA ALA A 24 2.36 36.23 5.36
C ALA A 24 1.81 34.83 5.64
N ALA A 25 1.94 33.93 4.67
CA ALA A 25 1.89 32.51 4.97
C ALA A 25 3.09 32.23 5.90
N PRO A 26 2.90 31.78 7.16
CA PRO A 26 4.03 31.38 7.96
C PRO A 26 4.62 30.13 7.30
N ALA A 27 5.81 30.30 6.74
CA ALA A 27 6.68 29.20 6.40
C ALA A 27 7.02 28.44 7.70
N SER A 28 6.82 27.13 7.64
CA SER A 28 7.43 26.13 8.51
C SER A 28 7.05 26.17 10.00
N SER A 29 6.07 25.34 10.35
CA SER A 29 6.39 24.29 11.32
C SER A 29 5.99 22.97 10.68
N ALA A 30 6.95 22.30 10.05
CA ALA A 30 6.89 20.86 9.90
C ALA A 30 6.95 20.28 11.32
N ALA A 31 5.81 20.33 12.03
CA ALA A 31 5.56 19.35 13.07
C ALA A 31 5.77 18.02 12.36
N ALA A 32 6.81 17.29 12.74
CA ALA A 32 7.03 15.96 12.22
C ALA A 32 5.75 15.17 12.53
N ASP A 33 4.89 15.01 11.52
CA ASP A 33 3.81 14.03 11.55
C ASP A 33 4.54 12.69 11.68
N VAL A 34 4.70 12.25 12.93
CA VAL A 34 5.36 10.99 13.22
C VAL A 34 4.48 9.91 12.59
N ASP A 35 5.01 9.25 11.57
CA ASP A 35 4.31 8.19 10.87
C ASP A 35 4.03 7.07 11.89
N PRO A 36 2.77 6.63 12.09
CA PRO A 36 2.45 5.58 13.05
C PRO A 36 3.26 4.30 12.88
N MET A 37 3.79 4.05 11.67
CA MET A 37 4.61 2.88 11.39
C MET A 37 6.07 3.03 11.79
N ASP A 38 6.51 4.24 12.15
CA ASP A 38 7.87 4.45 12.66
C ASP A 38 8.04 3.85 14.06
N PHE A 39 6.93 3.62 14.76
CA PHE A 39 6.89 2.96 16.06
C PHE A 39 6.86 1.41 16.00
N PHE A 40 6.60 0.81 14.84
CA PHE A 40 6.70 -0.64 14.71
C PHE A 40 8.15 -1.07 14.49
N ASP A 41 8.54 -2.15 15.18
CA ASP A 41 9.82 -2.79 14.95
C ASP A 41 9.85 -3.44 13.56
N PRO A 42 10.87 -3.14 12.73
CA PRO A 42 11.01 -3.77 11.41
C PRO A 42 11.21 -5.28 11.56
N VAL A 43 10.40 -6.06 10.85
CA VAL A 43 10.50 -7.52 10.84
C VAL A 43 11.37 -7.96 9.66
N GLU A 44 12.51 -8.59 9.97
CA GLU A 44 13.30 -9.31 8.99
C GLU A 44 12.61 -10.65 8.66
N ILE A 45 12.43 -10.91 7.35
CA ILE A 45 11.75 -12.12 6.85
C ILE A 45 12.59 -12.94 5.86
N LEU A 46 13.63 -12.36 5.25
CA LEU A 46 14.42 -13.04 4.22
C LEU A 46 15.17 -14.25 4.82
N SER A 47 15.68 -14.11 6.04
CA SER A 47 16.37 -15.18 6.78
C SER A 47 15.42 -16.26 7.31
N LYS A 48 14.11 -15.98 7.31
CA LYS A 48 13.06 -16.95 7.68
C LYS A 48 12.58 -17.77 6.49
N LEU A 49 12.89 -17.35 5.26
CA LEU A 49 12.53 -18.11 4.08
C LEU A 49 13.36 -19.41 4.00
N PRO A 50 12.76 -20.51 3.54
CA PRO A 50 13.50 -21.74 3.25
C PRO A 50 14.67 -21.46 2.30
N ASN A 51 15.83 -22.09 2.55
CA ASN A 51 16.96 -21.96 1.65
C ASN A 51 16.59 -22.37 0.21
N GLY A 52 16.97 -21.54 -0.77
CA GLY A 52 16.60 -21.75 -2.17
C GLY A 52 15.11 -21.58 -2.47
N TRP A 53 14.37 -20.78 -1.69
CA TRP A 53 12.93 -20.57 -1.87
C TRP A 53 12.55 -20.23 -3.32
N CYS A 54 13.28 -19.32 -3.97
CA CYS A 54 13.02 -18.91 -5.36
C CYS A 54 13.11 -20.08 -6.35
N GLU A 55 14.14 -20.91 -6.23
CA GLU A 55 14.31 -22.08 -7.10
C GLU A 55 13.23 -23.14 -6.81
N LYS A 56 12.94 -23.38 -5.52
CA LYS A 56 11.96 -24.37 -5.08
C LYS A 56 10.54 -24.05 -5.57
N VAL A 57 10.10 -22.79 -5.44
CA VAL A 57 8.75 -22.40 -5.86
C VAL A 57 8.60 -22.47 -7.39
N LEU A 58 9.67 -22.16 -8.14
CA LEU A 58 9.65 -22.27 -9.60
C LEU A 58 9.67 -23.73 -10.07
N ALA A 59 10.45 -24.59 -9.41
CA ALA A 59 10.59 -26.00 -9.76
C ALA A 59 9.44 -26.89 -9.26
N ALA A 60 8.64 -26.43 -8.29
CA ALA A 60 7.52 -27.21 -7.76
C ALA A 60 6.54 -27.62 -8.87
N PRO A 61 6.31 -28.93 -9.10
CA PRO A 61 5.48 -29.42 -10.19
C PRO A 61 3.98 -29.36 -9.87
N LYS A 62 3.63 -29.35 -8.58
CA LYS A 62 2.23 -29.23 -8.13
C LYS A 62 1.93 -27.79 -7.75
N TRP A 63 0.82 -27.26 -8.25
CA TRP A 63 0.40 -25.89 -7.94
C TRP A 63 0.16 -25.70 -6.44
N GLN A 64 -0.26 -26.74 -5.72
CA GLN A 64 -0.45 -26.69 -4.27
C GLN A 64 0.86 -26.44 -3.53
N GLU A 65 1.96 -27.09 -3.96
CA GLU A 65 3.30 -26.90 -3.36
C GLU A 65 3.81 -25.48 -3.65
N LYS A 66 3.57 -24.95 -4.86
CA LYS A 66 3.82 -23.52 -5.16
C LYS A 66 3.05 -22.62 -4.21
N LYS A 67 1.75 -22.88 -4.06
CA LYS A 67 0.87 -22.08 -3.20
C LYS A 67 1.32 -22.12 -1.74
N GLU A 68 1.66 -23.29 -1.19
CA GLU A 68 2.13 -23.44 0.19
C GLU A 68 3.41 -22.61 0.44
N LEU A 69 4.35 -22.63 -0.50
CA LEU A 69 5.57 -21.82 -0.41
C LEU A 69 5.28 -20.31 -0.45
N ILE A 70 4.31 -19.86 -1.26
CA ILE A 70 3.92 -18.45 -1.33
C ILE A 70 3.09 -18.05 -0.10
N ASP A 71 2.22 -18.92 0.41
CA ASP A 71 1.44 -18.69 1.63
C ASP A 71 2.37 -18.49 2.84
N GLY A 72 3.44 -19.27 2.95
CA GLY A 72 4.46 -19.06 3.98
C GLY A 72 5.15 -17.68 3.87
N LEU A 73 5.42 -17.21 2.64
CA LEU A 73 5.92 -15.85 2.43
C LEU A 73 4.86 -14.79 2.80
N ILE A 74 3.59 -15.01 2.48
CA ILE A 74 2.48 -14.11 2.82
C ILE A 74 2.34 -13.96 4.33
N GLU A 75 2.44 -15.05 5.09
CA GLU A 75 2.36 -15.03 6.55
C GLU A 75 3.47 -14.15 7.14
N LEU A 76 4.71 -14.32 6.66
CA LEU A 76 5.84 -13.49 7.04
C LEU A 76 5.66 -12.02 6.63
N ALA A 77 5.22 -11.77 5.40
CA ALA A 77 5.04 -10.44 4.82
C ALA A 77 3.80 -9.69 5.37
N SER A 78 2.94 -10.35 6.14
CA SER A 78 1.77 -9.73 6.78
C SER A 78 2.13 -8.83 7.97
N ALA A 79 3.39 -8.85 8.40
CA ALA A 79 3.92 -7.93 9.40
C ALA A 79 3.65 -6.46 9.03
N PRO A 80 3.38 -5.57 10.01
CA PRO A 80 3.08 -4.17 9.74
C PRO A 80 4.25 -3.45 9.07
N LYS A 81 5.50 -3.73 9.47
CA LYS A 81 6.73 -3.14 8.91
C LYS A 81 7.75 -4.22 8.64
N LEU A 82 8.33 -4.21 7.45
CA LEU A 82 9.41 -5.13 7.07
C LEU A 82 10.76 -4.41 7.16
N ALA A 83 11.79 -5.15 7.54
CA ALA A 83 13.16 -4.66 7.46
C ALA A 83 13.60 -4.53 5.99
N SER A 84 14.37 -3.50 5.67
CA SER A 84 14.99 -3.37 4.34
C SER A 84 15.92 -4.55 4.07
N GLY A 85 16.02 -4.96 2.80
CA GLY A 85 16.83 -6.09 2.40
C GLY A 85 16.81 -6.29 0.89
N ASP A 86 17.50 -7.33 0.41
CA ASP A 86 17.51 -7.67 -1.01
C ASP A 86 16.28 -8.54 -1.38
N TYR A 87 15.20 -7.86 -1.72
CA TYR A 87 13.95 -8.49 -2.17
C TYR A 87 13.90 -8.73 -3.68
N PHE A 88 14.95 -8.35 -4.43
CA PHE A 88 14.92 -8.33 -5.90
C PHE A 88 14.57 -9.70 -6.48
N GLU A 89 15.28 -10.76 -6.07
CA GLU A 89 15.02 -12.11 -6.58
C GLU A 89 13.67 -12.67 -6.12
N VAL A 90 13.18 -12.30 -4.93
CA VAL A 90 11.85 -12.70 -4.44
C VAL A 90 10.76 -12.05 -5.31
N VAL A 91 10.83 -10.74 -5.51
CA VAL A 91 9.84 -9.99 -6.31
C VAL A 91 9.87 -10.42 -7.78
N LYS A 92 11.06 -10.65 -8.34
CA LYS A 92 11.24 -11.20 -9.69
C LYS A 92 10.62 -12.59 -9.83
N THR A 93 10.80 -13.45 -8.83
CA THR A 93 10.17 -14.77 -8.79
C THR A 93 8.64 -14.67 -8.73
N LEU A 94 8.10 -13.81 -7.87
CA LEU A 94 6.66 -13.57 -7.79
C LEU A 94 6.08 -12.99 -9.10
N LYS A 95 6.80 -12.08 -9.77
CA LYS A 95 6.41 -11.55 -11.10
C LYS A 95 6.31 -12.66 -12.15
N ARG A 96 7.18 -13.66 -12.10
CA ARG A 96 7.08 -14.83 -12.99
C ARG A 96 5.85 -15.68 -12.66
N LEU A 97 5.57 -15.89 -11.38
CA LEU A 97 4.39 -16.63 -10.90
C LEU A 97 3.06 -15.90 -11.16
N ALA A 98 3.08 -14.57 -11.32
CA ALA A 98 1.92 -13.80 -11.76
C ALA A 98 1.48 -14.11 -13.21
N ASN A 99 2.27 -14.90 -13.95
CA ASN A 99 1.93 -15.43 -15.27
C ASN A 99 1.76 -16.97 -15.26
N ASP A 100 1.58 -17.58 -14.09
CA ASP A 100 1.34 -19.02 -13.97
C ASP A 100 0.01 -19.43 -14.63
N SER A 101 -0.05 -20.65 -15.15
CA SER A 101 -1.26 -21.23 -15.75
C SER A 101 -2.42 -21.36 -14.76
N MET A 102 -2.12 -21.48 -13.47
CA MET A 102 -3.13 -21.66 -12.43
C MET A 102 -3.45 -20.33 -11.73
N VAL A 103 -4.70 -19.87 -11.86
CA VAL A 103 -5.14 -18.57 -11.33
C VAL A 103 -4.95 -18.43 -9.81
N VAL A 104 -5.04 -19.53 -9.05
CA VAL A 104 -4.79 -19.50 -7.60
C VAL A 104 -3.33 -19.18 -7.27
N VAL A 105 -2.38 -19.64 -8.08
CA VAL A 105 -0.96 -19.30 -7.89
C VAL A 105 -0.72 -17.85 -8.29
N VAL A 106 -1.34 -17.40 -9.38
CA VAL A 106 -1.29 -16.00 -9.83
C VAL A 106 -1.82 -15.07 -8.74
N SER A 107 -3.00 -15.34 -8.18
CA SER A 107 -3.62 -14.49 -7.17
C SER A 107 -2.79 -14.44 -5.88
N THR A 108 -2.32 -15.59 -5.39
CA THR A 108 -1.46 -15.65 -4.20
C THR A 108 -0.13 -14.91 -4.43
N ALA A 109 0.48 -15.02 -5.61
CA ALA A 109 1.70 -14.28 -5.95
C ALA A 109 1.47 -12.75 -5.94
N VAL A 110 0.37 -12.27 -6.52
CA VAL A 110 0.01 -10.84 -6.52
C VAL A 110 -0.23 -10.34 -5.09
N ILE A 111 -0.91 -11.12 -4.26
CA ILE A 111 -1.11 -10.79 -2.83
C ILE A 111 0.25 -10.66 -2.12
N ALA A 112 1.18 -11.59 -2.34
CA ALA A 112 2.51 -11.53 -1.75
C ALA A 112 3.27 -10.26 -2.15
N VAL A 113 3.25 -9.88 -3.44
CA VAL A 113 3.86 -8.62 -3.91
C VAL A 113 3.22 -7.40 -3.23
N GLY A 114 1.89 -7.38 -3.12
CA GLY A 114 1.19 -6.29 -2.45
C GLY A 114 1.55 -6.15 -0.96
N LEU A 115 1.71 -7.27 -0.26
CA LEU A 115 2.17 -7.28 1.14
C LEU A 115 3.62 -6.82 1.29
N LEU A 116 4.52 -7.26 0.42
CA LEU A 116 5.90 -6.79 0.41
C LEU A 116 5.97 -5.28 0.17
N ALA A 117 5.25 -4.76 -0.83
CA ALA A 117 5.18 -3.33 -1.11
C ALA A 117 4.62 -2.54 0.09
N ARG A 118 3.57 -3.06 0.74
CA ARG A 118 2.96 -2.43 1.92
C ARG A 118 3.90 -2.44 3.14
N GLY A 119 4.63 -3.53 3.36
CA GLY A 119 5.52 -3.68 4.50
C GLY A 119 6.84 -2.91 4.37
N LEU A 120 7.39 -2.83 3.15
CA LEU A 120 8.64 -2.11 2.84
C LEU A 120 8.43 -0.61 2.61
N ARG A 121 7.24 -0.21 2.15
CA ARG A 121 6.86 1.20 1.91
C ARG A 121 7.85 1.90 0.98
N LYS A 122 8.59 2.89 1.49
CA LYS A 122 9.56 3.69 0.72
C LYS A 122 10.78 2.88 0.25
N GLU A 123 11.01 1.73 0.86
CA GLU A 123 12.14 0.83 0.57
C GLU A 123 11.81 -0.17 -0.55
N PHE A 124 10.59 -0.16 -1.09
CA PHE A 124 10.21 -1.01 -2.21
C PHE A 124 10.62 -0.38 -3.55
N SER A 125 11.69 -0.90 -4.17
CA SER A 125 12.25 -0.43 -5.45
C SER A 125 12.45 -1.54 -6.46
#